data_AF-C6XK77-F1
#
_entry.id   AF-C6XK77-F1
#
_cell.length_a   1.000
_cell.length_b   1.000
_cell.length_c   1.000
_cell.angle_alpha   90.00
_cell.angle_beta   90.00
_cell.angle_gamma   90.00
#
_symmetry.space_group_name_H-M   'P 1'
#
loop_
_entity.id
_entity.type
_entity.pdbx_description
1 polymer ?
#
loop_
_entity_poly.entity_id
_entity_poly.type
_entity_poly.pdbx_seq_one_letter_code
_entity_poly.pdbx_strand_id
1 'polypeptide(L)' 'MIYSFGITLCGIILCGASAYFCFERAHKPHDNPEPRLIPWRFLALLSAVIGLLLVAKIFNSLGFETGPDKSPFGRFH' A
#
# COMPACT_ATOMS: atom_id res chain seq x y z
N MET A 1 -11.77 17.41 5.27
CA MET A 1 -11.24 16.46 6.28
C MET A 1 -11.92 15.09 6.19
N ILE A 2 -13.24 15.00 6.38
CA ILE A 2 -14.01 13.72 6.31
C ILE A 2 -13.94 13.01 4.94
N TYR A 3 -14.10 13.74 3.83
CA TYR A 3 -14.07 13.14 2.48
C TYR A 3 -12.70 12.53 2.15
N SER A 4 -11.60 13.23 2.49
CA SER A 4 -10.24 12.73 2.29
C SER A 4 -9.95 11.48 3.12
N PHE A 5 -10.49 11.41 4.34
CA PHE A 5 -10.36 10.25 5.22
C PHE A 5 -11.10 9.04 4.67
N GLY A 6 -12.36 9.22 4.24
CA GLY A 6 -13.16 8.16 3.61
C GLY A 6 -12.52 7.61 2.33
N ILE A 7 -12.02 8.49 1.46
CA ILE A 7 -11.31 8.08 0.23
C ILE A 7 -10.05 7.27 0.57
N THR A 8 -9.30 7.67 1.60
CA THR A 8 -8.09 6.96 2.02
C THR A 8 -8.40 5.56 2.55
N LEU A 9 -9.48 5.41 3.34
CA LEU A 9 -9.95 4.11 3.81
C LEU A 9 -10.39 3.20 2.66
N CYS A 10 -11.19 3.72 1.72
CA CYS A 10 -11.57 2.98 0.51
C CYS A 10 -10.33 2.56 -0.30
N GLY A 11 -9.34 3.44 -0.42
CA GLY A 11 -8.07 3.16 -1.09
C GLY A 11 -7.28 2.03 -0.42
N ILE A 12 -7.22 1.97 0.91
CA ILE A 12 -6.54 0.89 1.65
C ILE A 12 -7.23 -0.44 1.40
N ILE A 13 -8.56 -0.49 1.50
CA ILE A 13 -9.35 -1.70 1.25
C ILE A 13 -9.13 -2.20 -0.18
N LEU A 14 -9.18 -1.28 -1.15
CA LEU A 14 -8.97 -1.62 -2.57
C LEU A 14 -7.54 -2.12 -2.82
N CYS A 15 -6.52 -1.51 -2.21
CA CYS A 15 -5.13 -1.96 -2.32
C CYS A 15 -4.93 -3.34 -1.67
N GLY A 16 -5.53 -3.59 -0.51
CA GLY A 16 -5.49 -4.88 0.16
C GLY A 16 -6.16 -5.99 -0.65
N ALA A 17 -7.35 -5.73 -1.18
CA ALA A 17 -8.05 -6.66 -2.07
C ALA A 17 -7.26 -6.93 -3.35
N SER A 18 -6.66 -5.91 -3.95
CA SER A 18 -5.84 -6.03 -5.16
C SER A 18 -4.56 -6.82 -4.91
N ALA A 19 -3.89 -6.58 -3.77
CA ALA A 19 -2.70 -7.31 -3.36
C ALA A 19 -3.02 -8.80 -3.14
N TYR A 20 -4.10 -9.11 -2.42
CA TYR A 20 -4.56 -10.47 -2.21
C TYR A 20 -4.89 -11.18 -3.52
N PHE A 21 -5.67 -10.54 -4.40
CA PHE A 21 -6.03 -11.09 -5.70
C PHE A 21 -4.81 -11.37 -6.59
N CYS A 22 -3.86 -10.42 -6.66
CA CYS A 22 -2.63 -10.60 -7.41
C CYS A 22 -1.76 -11.72 -6.82
N PHE A 23 -1.71 -11.83 -5.49
CA PHE A 23 -0.97 -12.89 -4.80
C PHE A 23 -1.59 -14.27 -5.05
N GLU A 24 -2.92 -14.39 -4.99
CA GLU A 24 -3.63 -15.62 -5.32
C GLU A 24 -3.35 -16.04 -6.77
N ARG A 25 -3.44 -15.10 -7.72
CA ARG A 25 -3.10 -15.34 -9.14
C ARG A 25 -1.64 -15.75 -9.34
N ALA A 26 -0.73 -15.19 -8.56
CA ALA A 26 0.69 -15.54 -8.61
C ALA A 26 0.97 -16.98 -8.14
N HIS A 27 0.17 -17.52 -7.22
CA HIS A 27 0.38 -18.86 -6.65
C HIS A 27 -0.34 -19.99 -7.37
N LYS A 28 -1.35 -19.69 -8.21
CA LYS A 28 -2.00 -20.72 -9.02
C LYS A 28 -0.96 -21.48 -9.85
N PRO A 29 -1.01 -22.82 -9.95
CA PRO A 29 -0.07 -23.58 -10.77
C PRO A 29 -0.11 -23.08 -12.21
N HIS A 30 1.05 -23.06 -12.86
CA HIS A 30 1.18 -22.66 -14.25
C HIS A 30 1.25 -23.92 -15.10
N ASP A 31 0.13 -24.30 -15.73
CA ASP A 31 0.07 -25.53 -16.54
C ASP A 31 0.70 -25.36 -17.93
N ASN A 32 0.88 -24.11 -18.38
CA ASN A 32 1.47 -23.81 -19.69
C ASN A 32 2.98 -23.56 -19.57
N PRO A 33 3.81 -23.99 -20.54
CA PRO A 33 5.26 -23.75 -20.52
C PRO A 33 5.65 -22.28 -20.83
N GLU A 34 4.69 -21.45 -21.26
CA GLU A 34 4.95 -20.05 -21.62
C GLU A 34 5.28 -19.20 -20.39
N PRO A 35 6.22 -18.24 -20.48
CA PRO A 35 6.46 -17.30 -19.38
C PRO A 35 5.19 -16.49 -19.08
N ARG A 36 4.88 -16.31 -17.79
CA ARG A 36 3.72 -15.50 -17.38
C ARG A 36 3.90 -14.06 -17.86
N LEU A 37 3.03 -13.62 -18.75
CA LEU A 37 3.03 -12.27 -19.33
C LEU A 37 2.77 -11.17 -18.28
N ILE A 38 1.99 -11.49 -17.24
CA ILE A 38 1.62 -10.53 -16.20
C ILE A 38 2.48 -10.79 -14.96
N PRO A 39 3.24 -9.79 -14.47
CA PRO A 39 4.09 -9.92 -13.29
C PRO A 39 3.25 -9.80 -12.00
N TRP A 40 2.41 -10.80 -11.74
CA TRP A 40 1.46 -10.83 -10.61
C TRP A 40 2.11 -10.58 -9.25
N ARG A 41 3.33 -11.11 -9.03
CA ARG A 41 4.09 -10.89 -7.78
C ARG A 41 4.48 -9.43 -7.60
N PHE A 42 4.93 -8.77 -8.66
CA PHE A 42 5.29 -7.36 -8.64
C PHE A 42 4.06 -6.49 -8.39
N LEU A 43 2.94 -6.78 -9.06
CA LEU A 43 1.68 -6.08 -8.85
C LEU A 43 1.15 -6.24 -7.42
N ALA A 44 1.24 -7.44 -6.85
CA ALA A 44 0.86 -7.68 -5.45
C ALA A 44 1.70 -6.84 -4.49
N LEU A 45 3.02 -6.79 -4.71
CA LEU A 45 3.94 -6.05 -3.87
C LEU A 45 3.75 -4.53 -4.01
N LEU A 46 3.52 -4.05 -5.24
CA LEU A 46 3.22 -2.65 -5.52
C LEU A 46 1.93 -2.22 -4.81
N SER A 47 0.85 -3.00 -4.92
CA SER A 47 -0.41 -2.72 -4.22
C SER A 47 -0.23 -2.71 -2.71
N ALA A 48 0.58 -3.62 -2.14
CA ALA A 48 0.88 -3.63 -0.72
C ALA A 48 1.64 -2.38 -0.27
N VAL A 49 2.65 -1.93 -1.03
CA VAL A 49 3.41 -0.71 -0.73
C VAL A 49 2.52 0.52 -0.78
N ILE A 50 1.68 0.66 -1.80
CA ILE A 50 0.73 1.77 -1.90
C ILE A 50 -0.24 1.76 -0.72
N GLY A 51 -0.76 0.58 -0.34
CA GLY A 51 -1.61 0.42 0.83
C GLY A 51 -0.92 0.89 2.12
N LEU A 52 0.36 0.56 2.31
CA LEU A 52 1.15 0.98 3.47
C LEU A 52 1.35 2.51 3.50
N LEU A 53 1.58 3.15 2.35
CA LEU A 53 1.66 4.61 2.25
C LEU A 53 0.33 5.30 2.58
N LEU A 54 -0.80 4.69 2.20
CA LEU A 54 -2.12 5.20 2.57
C LEU A 54 -2.39 5.07 4.07
N VAL A 55 -1.90 4.00 4.72
CA VAL A 55 -1.93 3.86 6.17
C VAL A 55 -1.11 4.98 6.83
N ALA A 56 0.11 5.24 6.35
CA ALA A 56 0.90 6.38 6.85
C ALA A 56 0.16 7.72 6.66
N LYS A 57 -0.58 7.88 5.57
CA LYS A 57 -1.43 9.06 5.33
C LYS A 57 -2.60 9.17 6.33
N ILE A 58 -3.15 8.06 6.81
CA ILE A 58 -4.13 8.07 7.91
C ILE A 58 -3.48 8.60 9.19
N PHE A 59 -2.30 8.08 9.56
CA PHE A 59 -1.57 8.56 10.74
C PHE A 59 -1.27 10.06 10.65
N ASN A 60 -0.81 10.55 9.50
CA ASN A 60 -0.62 11.98 9.27
C ASN A 60 -1.92 12.77 9.46
N SER A 61 -3.06 12.26 8.96
CA SER A 61 -4.37 12.90 9.12
C SER A 61 -4.88 12.90 10.57
N LEU A 62 -4.41 11.96 11.39
CA LEU A 62 -4.68 11.88 12.82
C LEU A 62 -3.75 12.77 13.66
N GLY A 63 -2.83 13.52 13.03
CA GLY A 63 -1.90 14.44 13.70
C GLY A 63 -0.57 13.81 14.11
N PHE A 64 -0.32 12.54 13.74
CA PHE A 64 1.02 11.93 13.87
C PHE A 64 1.90 12.40 12.72
N GLU A 65 2.40 13.63 12.82
CA GLU A 65 3.30 14.19 11.82
C GLU A 65 4.74 13.66 12.03
N THR A 66 5.28 13.01 11.00
CA THR A 66 6.68 12.52 10.96
C THR A 66 7.64 13.59 10.38
N GLY A 67 7.44 14.85 10.77
CA GLY A 67 8.29 15.97 10.35
C GLY A 67 9.56 16.11 11.21
N PRO A 68 10.66 16.70 10.68
CA PRO A 68 11.88 16.98 11.46
C PRO A 68 11.62 17.81 12.72
N ASP A 69 10.62 18.70 12.68
CA ASP A 69 10.22 19.57 13.79
C ASP A 69 9.41 18.83 14.88
N LYS A 70 8.98 17.59 14.62
CA LYS A 70 8.17 16.74 15.51
C LYS A 70 8.92 15.46 15.93
N SER A 71 10.17 15.30 15.46
CA SER A 71 11.07 14.20 15.82
C SER A 71 11.51 14.31 17.29
N PRO A 72 11.47 13.23 18.10
CA PRO A 72 12.02 13.24 19.45
C PRO A 72 13.55 13.47 19.48
N PHE A 73 14.23 13.36 18.33
CA PHE A 73 15.65 13.66 18.18
C PHE A 73 15.93 15.07 17.64
N GLY A 74 14.89 15.88 17.46
CA GLY A 74 15.01 17.25 16.95
C GLY A 74 15.46 17.34 15.49
N ARG A 75 15.51 18.57 14.99
CA ARG A 75 16.00 18.89 13.65
C ARG A 75 17.53 18.90 13.68
N PHE A 76 18.15 17.84 13.17
CA PHE A 76 19.59 17.86 12.88
C PHE A 76 19.82 18.84 11.73
N HIS A 77 20.37 20.01 12.07
CA HIS A 77 20.80 21.05 11.13
C HIS A 77 22.23 20.78 10.68
#